data_AF-A0A961QDU0-F1
#
_entry.id   AF-A0A961QDU0-F1
#
_cell.length_a   1.000
_cell.length_b   1.000
_cell.length_c   1.000
_cell.angle_alpha   90.00
_cell.angle_beta   90.00
_cell.angle_gamma   90.00
#
_symmetry.space_group_name_H-M   'P 1'
#
loop_
_entity.id
_entity.type
_entity.pdbx_description
1 polymer ?
#
loop_
_entity_poly.entity_id
_entity_poly.type
_entity_poly.pdbx_seq_one_letter_code
_entity_poly.pdbx_strand_id
1 'polypeptide(L)'
;RWHQTMKNRVLLENYFLPGDLERQIGAFVDHYNNHRYHESLANLTPADVYHGRGAKILKMREEIKKQTIRKRRLQHQAAAA
;
A
#
# COMPACT_ATOMS: atom_id res chain seq x y z
N ARG A 1 -9.92 -12.38 3.29
CA ARG A 1 -8.79 -11.52 3.73
C ARG A 1 -9.24 -10.29 4.50
N TRP A 2 -10.02 -9.36 3.92
CA TRP A 2 -10.45 -8.12 4.59
C TRP A 2 -11.10 -8.35 5.97
N HIS A 3 -12.19 -9.12 6.02
CA HIS A 3 -12.92 -9.41 7.27
C HIS A 3 -12.03 -10.01 8.37
N GLN A 4 -11.18 -10.98 8.01
CA GLN A 4 -10.23 -11.57 8.95
C GLN A 4 -9.21 -10.56 9.46
N THR A 5 -8.71 -9.68 8.59
CA THR A 5 -7.73 -8.65 8.96
C THR A 5 -8.34 -7.60 9.90
N MET A 6 -9.60 -7.24 9.67
CA MET A 6 -10.35 -6.33 10.53
C MET A 6 -10.55 -6.93 11.92
N LYS A 7 -11.07 -8.17 12.00
CA LYS A 7 -11.28 -8.86 13.28
C LYS A 7 -9.98 -8.96 14.08
N ASN A 8 -8.88 -9.31 13.41
CA ASN A 8 -7.55 -9.44 14.05
C ASN A 8 -6.90 -8.10 14.46
N ARG A 9 -7.49 -6.95 14.15
CA ARG A 9 -6.95 -5.63 14.54
C ARG A 9 -7.88 -4.86 15.45
N VAL A 10 -9.17 -4.89 15.16
CA VAL A 10 -10.20 -4.14 15.89
C VAL A 10 -10.72 -4.95 17.07
N LEU A 11 -10.98 -6.24 16.92
CA LEU A 11 -11.60 -7.03 18.00
C LEU A 11 -10.61 -7.55 19.06
N LEU A 12 -9.35 -7.10 19.03
CA LEU A 12 -8.36 -7.46 20.05
C LEU A 12 -8.40 -6.53 21.27
N GLU A 13 -9.02 -5.36 21.14
CA GLU A 13 -9.10 -4.34 22.19
C GLU A 13 -10.49 -4.33 22.84
N ASN A 14 -10.57 -3.86 24.09
CA ASN A 14 -11.83 -3.61 24.77
C ASN A 14 -12.30 -2.17 24.49
N TYR A 15 -13.53 -2.03 23.99
CA TYR A 15 -14.16 -0.74 23.73
C TYR A 15 -15.20 -0.46 24.81
N PHE A 16 -14.91 0.53 25.65
CA PHE A 16 -15.76 0.90 26.78
C PHE A 16 -16.89 1.87 26.38
N LEU A 17 -16.79 2.49 25.21
CA LEU A 17 -17.80 3.36 24.62
C LEU A 17 -18.07 2.95 23.16
N PRO A 18 -19.33 2.97 22.69
CA PRO A 18 -19.65 2.66 21.30
C PRO A 18 -18.89 3.54 20.29
N GLY A 19 -18.73 4.83 20.60
CA GLY A 19 -18.02 5.78 19.73
C GLY A 19 -16.53 5.45 19.53
N ASP A 20 -15.89 4.78 20.50
CA ASP A 20 -14.49 4.36 20.37
C ASP A 20 -14.36 3.22 19.36
N LEU A 21 -15.28 2.25 19.39
CA LEU A 21 -15.34 1.18 18.41
C LEU A 21 -15.61 1.73 17.01
N GLU A 22 -16.57 2.63 16.85
CA GLU A 22 -16.87 3.28 15.57
C GLU A 22 -15.65 4.01 15.01
N ARG A 23 -14.93 4.76 15.85
CA ARG A 23 -13.70 5.45 15.46
C ARG A 23 -12.61 4.48 15.03
N GLN A 24 -12.43 3.37 15.75
CA GLN A 24 -11.42 2.37 15.36
C GLN A 24 -11.77 1.64 14.07
N ILE A 25 -13.06 1.32 13.86
CA ILE A 25 -13.52 0.78 12.58
C ILE A 25 -13.24 1.76 11.45
N GLY A 26 -13.56 3.05 11.65
CA GLY A 26 -13.28 4.11 10.67
C GLY A 26 -11.80 4.21 10.33
N ALA A 27 -10.92 4.23 11.34
CA ALA A 27 -9.48 4.25 11.15
C ALA A 27 -8.96 3.00 10.42
N PHE A 28 -9.50 1.82 10.73
CA PHE A 28 -9.16 0.59 10.03
C PHE A 28 -9.55 0.64 8.55
N VAL A 29 -10.77 1.07 8.24
CA VAL A 29 -11.29 1.17 6.86
C VAL A 29 -10.43 2.12 6.04
N ASP A 30 -10.15 3.32 6.58
CA ASP A 30 -9.31 4.31 5.93
C ASP A 30 -7.90 3.78 5.67
N HIS A 31 -7.27 3.17 6.68
CA HIS A 31 -5.96 2.57 6.50
C HIS A 31 -5.98 1.45 5.45
N TYR A 32 -6.96 0.55 5.47
CA TYR A 32 -7.02 -0.59 4.55
C TYR A 32 -7.19 -0.15 3.10
N ASN A 33 -8.04 0.85 2.86
CA ASN A 33 -8.46 1.28 1.53
C ASN A 33 -7.51 2.32 0.92
N ASN A 34 -6.98 3.25 1.73
CA ASN A 34 -6.24 4.40 1.22
C ASN A 34 -4.72 4.29 1.44
N HIS A 35 -4.27 3.52 2.43
CA HIS A 35 -2.87 3.54 2.87
C HIS A 35 -2.16 2.18 2.72
N ARG A 36 -2.89 1.08 2.86
CA ARG A 36 -2.33 -0.27 2.81
C ARG A 36 -2.18 -0.74 1.36
N TYR A 37 -0.96 -1.13 1.00
CA TYR A 37 -0.69 -1.83 -0.25
C TYR A 37 -1.08 -3.31 -0.14
N HIS A 38 -1.64 -3.85 -1.23
CA HIS A 38 -2.02 -5.27 -1.31
C HIS A 38 -1.26 -5.95 -2.44
N GLU A 39 -0.54 -7.03 -2.10
CA GLU A 39 0.24 -7.82 -3.05
C GLU A 39 -0.61 -8.36 -4.21
N SER A 40 -1.83 -8.81 -3.92
CA SER A 40 -2.80 -9.27 -4.92
C SER A 40 -3.25 -8.17 -5.89
N LEU A 41 -3.00 -6.91 -5.55
CA LEU A 41 -3.27 -5.73 -6.39
C LEU A 41 -1.98 -5.13 -6.95
N ALA A 42 -0.94 -5.95 -7.17
CA ALA A 42 0.37 -5.50 -7.62
C ALA A 42 0.99 -4.41 -6.71
N ASN A 43 0.76 -4.53 -5.40
CA ASN A 43 1.15 -3.53 -4.39
C ASN A 43 0.58 -2.14 -4.67
N LEU A 44 -0.70 -2.09 -5.08
CA LEU A 44 -1.51 -0.87 -5.11
C LEU A 44 -2.45 -0.84 -3.90
N THR A 45 -2.94 0.36 -3.57
CA THR A 45 -4.01 0.51 -2.59
C THR A 45 -5.36 0.17 -3.24
N PRO A 46 -6.36 -0.30 -2.48
CA PRO A 46 -7.68 -0.56 -3.02
C PRO A 46 -8.31 0.71 -3.64
N ALA A 47 -8.08 1.87 -3.04
CA ALA A 47 -8.54 3.15 -3.58
C ALA A 47 -7.92 3.48 -4.94
N ASP A 48 -6.62 3.23 -5.14
CA ASP A 48 -5.99 3.45 -6.46
C ASP A 48 -6.57 2.56 -7.55
N VAL A 49 -6.92 1.32 -7.20
CA VAL A 49 -7.58 0.38 -8.12
C VAL A 49 -9.01 0.83 -8.40
N TYR A 50 -9.79 1.14 -7.36
CA TYR A 50 -11.18 1.57 -7.48
C TYR A 50 -11.32 2.84 -8.33
N HIS A 51 -10.44 3.82 -8.14
CA HIS A 51 -10.42 5.05 -8.93
C HIS A 51 -9.73 4.92 -10.30
N GLY A 52 -9.34 3.71 -10.73
CA GLY A 52 -8.73 3.48 -12.04
C GLY A 52 -7.33 4.07 -12.22
N ARG A 53 -6.67 4.49 -11.13
CA ARG A 53 -5.32 5.09 -11.15
C ARG A 53 -4.20 4.06 -11.26
N GLY A 54 -4.52 2.77 -11.06
CA GLY A 54 -3.55 1.69 -10.98
C GLY A 54 -2.58 1.58 -12.16
N ALA A 55 -3.09 1.59 -13.39
CA ALA A 55 -2.26 1.47 -14.59
C ALA A 55 -1.22 2.60 -14.71
N LYS A 56 -1.62 3.84 -14.38
CA LYS A 56 -0.73 5.00 -14.38
C LYS A 56 0.40 4.86 -13.36
N ILE A 57 0.07 4.42 -12.15
CA ILE A 57 1.04 4.22 -11.06
C ILE A 57 2.05 3.13 -11.45
N LEU A 58 1.58 2.00 -11.97
CA LEU A 58 2.46 0.90 -12.37
C LEU A 58 3.41 1.29 -13.50
N LYS A 59 2.92 2.01 -14.52
CA LYS A 59 3.76 2.53 -15.61
C LYS A 59 4.85 3.47 -15.08
N MET A 60 4.50 4.37 -14.16
CA MET A 60 5.46 5.27 -13.55
C MET A 60 6.53 4.50 -12.75
N ARG A 61 6.15 3.48 -11.99
CA ARG A 61 7.08 2.63 -11.22
C ARG A 61 8.04 1.87 -12.14
N GLU A 62 7.56 1.37 -13.27
CA GLU A 62 8.38 0.67 -14.25
C GLU A 62 9.48 1.58 -14.81
N GLU A 63 9.12 2.81 -15.20
CA GLU A 63 10.08 3.78 -15.74
C GLU A 63 11.13 4.19 -14.71
N ILE A 64 10.72 4.46 -13.46
CA ILE A 64 11.66 4.72 -12.37
C ILE A 64 12.63 3.55 -12.18
N LYS A 65 12.12 2.31 -12.17
CA LYS A 65 12.95 1.11 -12.02
C LYS A 65 13.99 0.99 -13.14
N LYS A 66 13.61 1.22 -14.40
CA LYS A 66 14.55 1.22 -15.54
C LYS A 66 15.64 2.27 -15.36
N GLN A 67 15.27 3.49 -14.99
CA GLN A 67 16.22 4.59 -14.76
C GLN A 67 17.18 4.27 -13.62
N THR A 68 16.69 3.75 -12.49
CA THR A 68 17.51 3.37 -11.34
C THR A 68 18.52 2.28 -11.71
N ILE A 69 18.12 1.26 -12.45
CA ILE A 69 19.01 0.18 -12.90
C ILE A 69 20.10 0.74 -13.82
N ARG A 70 19.74 1.59 -14.79
CA ARG A 70 20.71 2.23 -15.70
C ARG A 70 21.74 3.06 -14.92
N LYS A 71 21.27 3.90 -13.99
CA LYS A 71 22.15 4.72 -13.14
C LYS A 71 23.12 3.86 -12.34
N ARG A 72 22.62 2.78 -11.72
CA ARG A 72 23.45 1.86 -10.94
C ARG A 72 24.53 1.19 -11.81
N ARG A 73 24.20 0.76 -13.02
CA ARG A 73 25.18 0.16 -13.95
C ARG A 73 26.30 1.12 -14.32
N LEU A 74 25.97 2.38 -14.63
CA LEU A 74 26.97 3.41 -14.95
C LEU A 74 27.89 3.68 -13.76
N GLN A 75 27.35 3.77 -12.54
CA GLN A 75 28.15 3.94 -11.33
C GLN A 75 29.12 2.77 -11.10
N HIS A 76 28.68 1.53 -11.33
CA HIS A 76 29.56 0.37 -11.21
C HIS A 76 30.66 0.35 -12.27
N GLN A 77 30.36 0.72 -13.52
CA GLN A 77 31.36 0.82 -14.58
C GLN A 77 32.41 1.89 -14.27
N ALA A 78 31.97 3.07 -13.80
CA ALA A 78 32.88 4.15 -13.43
C ALA A 78 33.76 3.81 -12.21
N ALA A 79 33.27 2.98 -11.29
CA ALA A 79 34.05 2.54 -10.13
C ALA A 79 35.02 1.37 -10.44
N ALA A 80 34.82 0.69 -11.57
CA ALA A 80 35.67 -0.42 -12.02
C ALA A 80 36.75 0.01 -13.04
N ALA A 81 36.67 1.25 -13.52
CA ALA A 81 37.69 1.91 -14.36
C ALA A 81 38.70 2.65 -13.46
#